data_AF-A0A4Y7U534-F1
#
_entry.id   AF-A0A4Y7U534-F1
#
_cell.length_a   1.000
_cell.length_b   1.000
_cell.length_c   1.000
_cell.angle_alpha   90.00
_cell.angle_beta   90.00
_cell.angle_gamma   90.00
#
_symmetry.space_group_name_H-M   'P 1'
#
loop_
_entity.id
_entity.type
_entity.pdbx_description
1 polymer ?
#
loop_
_entity_poly.entity_id
_entity_poly.type
_entity_poly.pdbx_seq_one_letter_code
_entity_poly.pdbx_strand_id
1 'polypeptide(L)'
;VLRGTSVIFSDILKAGSLGLFQALVVVLSVWYFAFWLCRKLKVDDELTMMISSAVSICGVSAAIATSGAIKGDSKKLSYVISMVLVTAIPMMIFMPVIARYFNFPEEVTGAWLGGSIDTSGAVVASGTLVGETALKISTIVKFSQNVLLGLAAFAISLYWIYTQNTSAETADAKPTLGIIWERFPKFVI
;
A
#
# COMPACT_ATOMS: atom_id res chain seq x y z
N VAL A 1 -21.86 -31.67 1.21
CA VAL A 1 -20.51 -31.06 1.38
C VAL A 1 -19.99 -30.37 0.12
N LEU A 2 -19.99 -30.98 -1.08
CA LEU A 2 -19.47 -30.35 -2.32
C LEU A 2 -20.26 -29.13 -2.86
N ARG A 3 -21.55 -28.96 -2.53
CA ARG A 3 -22.35 -27.79 -2.97
C ARG A 3 -22.21 -26.56 -2.06
N GLY A 4 -21.77 -26.73 -0.82
CA GLY A 4 -21.49 -25.60 0.08
C GLY A 4 -20.18 -24.90 -0.29
N THR A 5 -19.16 -25.69 -0.66
CA THR A 5 -17.85 -25.17 -1.06
C THR A 5 -17.92 -24.33 -2.33
N SER A 6 -18.76 -24.68 -3.33
CA SER A 6 -18.88 -23.88 -4.56
C SER A 6 -19.65 -22.57 -4.36
N VAL A 7 -20.68 -22.55 -3.50
CA VAL A 7 -21.40 -21.32 -3.14
C VAL A 7 -20.50 -20.41 -2.31
N ILE A 8 -19.83 -20.95 -1.29
CA ILE A 8 -18.86 -20.19 -0.48
C ILE A 8 -17.69 -19.71 -1.34
N PHE A 9 -17.17 -20.51 -2.28
CA PHE A 9 -16.09 -20.10 -3.17
C PHE A 9 -16.54 -19.05 -4.21
N SER A 10 -17.78 -19.14 -4.71
CA SER A 10 -18.34 -18.13 -5.62
C SER A 10 -18.69 -16.83 -4.89
N ASP A 11 -19.15 -16.90 -3.65
CA ASP A 11 -19.43 -15.74 -2.81
C ASP A 11 -18.13 -15.10 -2.30
N ILE A 12 -17.10 -15.88 -1.96
CA ILE A 12 -15.74 -15.39 -1.67
C ILE A 12 -15.10 -14.80 -2.92
N LEU A 13 -15.28 -15.40 -4.11
CA LEU A 13 -14.78 -14.83 -5.36
C LEU A 13 -15.53 -13.55 -5.73
N LYS A 14 -16.86 -13.50 -5.55
CA LYS A 14 -17.65 -12.29 -5.83
C LYS A 14 -17.37 -11.18 -4.82
N ALA A 15 -17.47 -11.47 -3.51
CA ALA A 15 -17.16 -10.52 -2.46
C ALA A 15 -15.67 -10.10 -2.50
N GLY A 16 -14.78 -11.04 -2.78
CA GLY A 16 -13.36 -10.79 -3.00
C GLY A 16 -13.11 -9.95 -4.25
N SER A 17 -13.83 -10.19 -5.36
CA SER A 17 -13.69 -9.40 -6.59
C SER A 17 -14.20 -7.97 -6.44
N LEU A 18 -15.31 -7.76 -5.72
CA LEU A 18 -15.83 -6.43 -5.43
C LEU A 18 -14.92 -5.67 -4.46
N GLY A 19 -14.42 -6.34 -3.42
CA GLY A 19 -13.44 -5.77 -2.48
C GLY A 19 -12.10 -5.46 -3.15
N LEU A 20 -11.61 -6.34 -4.03
CA LEU A 20 -10.43 -6.13 -4.85
C LEU A 20 -10.59 -4.94 -5.79
N PHE A 21 -11.73 -4.85 -6.47
CA PHE A 21 -12.04 -3.73 -7.36
C PHE A 21 -12.10 -2.40 -6.59
N GLN A 22 -12.82 -2.36 -5.46
CA GLN A 22 -12.88 -1.18 -4.60
C GLN A 22 -11.49 -0.77 -4.12
N ALA A 23 -10.70 -1.72 -3.62
CA ALA A 23 -9.36 -1.40 -3.15
C ALA A 23 -8.46 -0.88 -4.27
N LEU A 24 -8.56 -1.46 -5.47
CA LEU A 24 -7.83 -0.98 -6.65
C LEU A 24 -8.21 0.46 -6.99
N VAL A 25 -9.51 0.79 -6.99
CA VAL A 25 -9.98 2.16 -7.22
C VAL A 25 -9.43 3.13 -6.16
N VAL A 26 -9.44 2.75 -4.89
CA VAL A 26 -8.91 3.57 -3.80
C VAL A 26 -7.41 3.78 -3.94
N VAL A 27 -6.64 2.70 -4.14
CA VAL A 27 -5.18 2.76 -4.30
C VAL A 27 -4.82 3.65 -5.49
N LEU A 28 -5.43 3.44 -6.66
CA LEU A 28 -5.16 4.28 -7.84
C LEU A 28 -5.53 5.74 -7.61
N SER A 29 -6.66 6.01 -6.95
CA SER A 29 -7.09 7.38 -6.66
C SER A 29 -6.11 8.09 -5.73
N VAL A 30 -5.70 7.44 -4.64
CA VAL A 30 -4.73 7.99 -3.69
C VAL A 30 -3.36 8.15 -4.34
N TRP A 31 -2.92 7.15 -5.11
CA TRP A 31 -1.63 7.19 -5.81
C TRP A 31 -1.58 8.33 -6.82
N TYR A 32 -2.61 8.49 -7.65
CA TYR A 32 -2.65 9.57 -8.64
C TYR A 32 -2.70 10.94 -7.97
N PHE A 33 -3.48 11.08 -6.90
CA PHE A 33 -3.54 12.32 -6.12
C PHE A 33 -2.19 12.67 -5.49
N ALA A 34 -1.53 11.70 -4.86
CA ALA A 34 -0.20 11.88 -4.26
C ALA A 34 0.85 12.22 -5.33
N PHE A 35 0.81 11.53 -6.48
CA PHE A 35 1.71 11.77 -7.61
C PHE A 35 1.53 13.18 -8.17
N TRP A 36 0.27 13.58 -8.41
CA TRP A 36 -0.07 14.92 -8.87
C TRP A 36 0.42 15.99 -7.89
N LEU A 37 0.23 15.77 -6.58
CA LEU A 37 0.66 16.71 -5.55
C LEU A 37 2.19 16.84 -5.49
N CYS A 38 2.91 15.71 -5.55
CA CYS A 38 4.38 15.69 -5.58
C CYS A 38 4.93 16.41 -6.81
N ARG A 39 4.32 16.18 -7.99
CA ARG A 39 4.69 16.88 -9.24
C ARG A 39 4.42 18.38 -9.15
N LYS A 40 3.31 18.80 -8.53
CA LYS A 40 3.00 20.21 -8.30
C LYS A 40 4.01 20.88 -7.37
N LEU A 41 4.50 20.14 -6.38
CA LEU A 41 5.56 20.56 -5.46
C LEU A 41 6.97 20.46 -6.05
N LYS A 42 7.10 20.06 -7.33
CA LYS A 42 8.39 19.89 -8.04
C LYS A 42 9.35 18.94 -7.32
N VAL A 43 8.81 17.90 -6.69
CA VAL A 43 9.60 16.83 -6.10
C VAL A 43 10.25 16.01 -7.23
N ASP A 44 11.46 15.49 -6.97
CA ASP A 44 12.19 14.60 -7.86
C ASP A 44 11.34 13.37 -8.27
N ASP A 45 11.55 12.86 -9.49
CA ASP A 45 10.71 11.79 -10.04
C ASP A 45 10.81 10.48 -9.26
N GLU A 46 12.00 10.14 -8.75
CA GLU A 46 12.18 8.94 -7.93
C GLU A 46 11.46 9.07 -6.59
N LEU A 47 11.58 10.24 -5.93
CA LEU A 47 10.86 10.52 -4.68
C LEU A 47 9.35 10.56 -4.90
N THR A 48 8.88 11.16 -5.99
CA THR A 48 7.46 11.22 -6.35
C THR A 48 6.89 9.80 -6.46
N MET A 49 7.58 8.89 -7.14
CA MET A 49 7.17 7.50 -7.26
C MET A 49 7.16 6.78 -5.91
N MET A 50 8.24 6.90 -5.14
CA MET A 50 8.34 6.24 -3.83
C MET A 50 7.30 6.73 -2.83
N ILE A 51 7.07 8.05 -2.74
CA ILE A 51 6.08 8.66 -1.83
C ILE A 51 4.67 8.28 -2.24
N SER A 52 4.34 8.37 -3.53
CA SER A 52 3.00 8.04 -4.02
C SER A 52 2.66 6.58 -3.76
N SER A 53 3.61 5.67 -3.99
CA SER A 53 3.44 4.25 -3.67
C SER A 53 3.39 3.98 -2.17
N ALA A 54 4.19 4.70 -1.36
CA ALA A 54 4.17 4.55 0.09
C ALA A 54 2.80 4.92 0.67
N VAL A 55 2.29 6.11 0.35
CA VAL A 55 1.02 6.64 0.89
C VAL A 55 -0.21 5.87 0.40
N SER A 56 -0.17 5.33 -0.81
CA SER A 56 -1.36 4.69 -1.41
C SER A 56 -1.57 3.23 -1.02
N ILE A 57 -0.56 2.53 -0.48
CA ILE A 57 -0.63 1.08 -0.28
C ILE A 57 -0.39 0.68 1.18
N CYS A 58 0.87 0.62 1.62
CA CYS A 58 1.22 0.14 2.97
C CYS A 58 2.43 0.84 3.60
N GLY A 59 2.80 2.01 3.08
CA GLY A 59 3.94 2.76 3.56
C GLY A 59 5.28 2.16 3.12
N VAL A 60 6.01 1.62 4.09
CA VAL A 60 7.44 1.28 3.96
C VAL A 60 7.68 0.19 2.91
N SER A 61 6.92 -0.92 2.93
CA SER A 61 7.15 -2.02 1.99
C SER A 61 6.88 -1.62 0.54
N ALA A 62 5.89 -0.76 0.32
CA ALA A 62 5.57 -0.21 -1.00
C ALA A 62 6.68 0.74 -1.51
N ALA A 63 7.24 1.57 -0.63
CA ALA A 63 8.42 2.39 -0.95
C ALA A 63 9.63 1.53 -1.35
N ILE A 64 9.94 0.48 -0.58
CA ILE A 64 11.06 -0.44 -0.88
C ILE A 64 10.84 -1.15 -2.21
N ALA A 65 9.63 -1.69 -2.44
CA ALA A 65 9.26 -2.35 -3.68
C ALA A 65 9.41 -1.41 -4.89
N THR A 66 8.92 -0.18 -4.78
CA THR A 66 9.00 0.83 -5.84
C THR A 66 10.44 1.23 -6.11
N SER A 67 11.24 1.46 -5.06
CA SER A 67 12.67 1.78 -5.19
C SER A 67 13.44 0.67 -5.90
N GLY A 68 13.16 -0.60 -5.60
CA GLY A 68 13.76 -1.74 -6.30
C GLY A 68 13.37 -1.79 -7.79
N ALA A 69 12.10 -1.54 -8.10
CA ALA A 69 11.59 -1.59 -9.47
C ALA A 69 12.12 -0.45 -10.37
N ILE A 70 12.30 0.74 -9.80
CA ILE A 70 12.84 1.92 -10.52
C ILE A 70 14.36 2.07 -10.39
N LYS A 71 15.04 1.18 -9.65
CA LYS A 71 16.46 1.30 -9.26
C LYS A 71 16.78 2.67 -8.62
N GLY A 72 15.90 3.13 -7.73
CA GLY A 72 16.03 4.43 -7.07
C GLY A 72 17.15 4.47 -6.03
N ASP A 73 17.61 5.68 -5.70
CA ASP A 73 18.68 5.90 -4.72
C ASP A 73 18.26 5.45 -3.31
N SER A 74 19.08 4.62 -2.67
CA SER A 74 18.92 4.16 -1.28
C SER A 74 18.81 5.31 -0.26
N LYS A 75 19.44 6.47 -0.51
CA LYS A 75 19.29 7.66 0.35
C LYS A 75 17.87 8.23 0.27
N LYS A 76 17.31 8.33 -0.93
CA LYS A 76 15.93 8.81 -1.15
C LYS A 76 14.93 7.83 -0.56
N LEU A 77 15.15 6.53 -0.73
CA LEU A 77 14.34 5.50 -0.07
C LEU A 77 14.35 5.66 1.45
N SER A 78 15.53 5.82 2.05
CA SER A 78 15.66 6.03 3.50
C SER A 78 14.87 7.26 3.97
N TYR A 79 14.94 8.37 3.21
CA TYR A 79 14.16 9.58 3.51
C TYR A 79 12.65 9.33 3.51
N VAL A 80 12.13 8.62 2.49
CA VAL A 80 10.69 8.27 2.42
C VAL A 80 10.29 7.39 3.59
N ILE A 81 11.09 6.37 3.93
CA ILE A 81 10.83 5.49 5.07
C ILE A 81 10.79 6.29 6.38
N SER A 82 11.76 7.18 6.60
CA SER A 82 11.78 8.06 7.78
C SER A 82 10.54 8.93 7.85
N MET A 83 10.10 9.51 6.73
CA MET A 83 8.92 10.37 6.68
C MET A 83 7.63 9.61 7.03
N VAL A 84 7.48 8.39 6.52
CA VAL A 84 6.36 7.49 6.86
C VAL A 84 6.37 7.18 8.36
N LEU A 85 7.53 6.81 8.93
CA LEU A 85 7.66 6.46 10.35
C LEU A 85 7.39 7.65 11.27
N VAL A 86 7.96 8.82 10.95
CA VAL A 86 7.77 10.06 11.72
C VAL A 86 6.31 10.49 11.71
N THR A 87 5.57 10.21 10.64
CA THR A 87 4.14 10.52 10.56
C THR A 87 3.29 9.46 11.29
N ALA A 88 3.68 8.19 11.22
CA ALA A 88 2.95 7.09 11.84
C ALA A 88 3.00 7.09 13.38
N ILE A 89 4.15 7.45 13.97
CA ILE A 89 4.34 7.48 15.43
C ILE A 89 3.32 8.39 16.15
N PRO A 90 3.13 9.67 15.76
CA PRO A 90 2.12 10.50 16.39
C PRO A 90 0.70 10.00 16.09
N MET A 91 0.41 9.56 14.86
CA MET A 91 -0.92 9.03 14.50
C MET A 91 -1.32 7.84 15.39
N MET A 92 -0.38 6.95 15.71
CA MET A 92 -0.58 5.81 16.61
C MET A 92 -1.16 6.21 17.98
N ILE A 93 -0.83 7.40 18.48
CA ILE A 93 -1.29 7.89 19.78
C ILE A 93 -2.50 8.81 19.62
N PHE A 94 -2.45 9.74 18.66
CA PHE A 94 -3.50 10.74 18.50
C PHE A 94 -4.81 10.14 17.99
N MET A 95 -4.79 9.18 17.05
CA MET A 95 -6.02 8.63 16.50
C MET A 95 -6.88 7.90 17.55
N PRO A 96 -6.34 7.00 18.40
CA PRO A 96 -7.09 6.42 19.52
C PRO A 96 -7.69 7.47 20.46
N VAL A 97 -6.93 8.52 20.78
CA VAL A 97 -7.37 9.59 21.69
C VAL A 97 -8.53 10.37 21.08
N ILE A 98 -8.45 10.70 19.79
CA ILE A 98 -9.52 11.38 19.05
C ILE A 98 -10.77 10.48 18.99
N ALA A 99 -10.60 9.21 18.64
CA ALA A 99 -11.72 8.25 18.58
C ALA A 99 -12.42 8.11 19.94
N ARG A 100 -11.66 8.08 21.03
CA ARG A 100 -12.19 8.06 22.40
C ARG A 100 -12.90 9.37 22.76
N TYR A 101 -12.35 10.52 22.36
CA TYR A 101 -12.98 11.83 22.60
C TYR A 101 -14.35 11.93 21.91
N PHE A 102 -14.48 11.43 20.68
CA PHE A 102 -15.75 11.40 19.93
C PHE A 102 -16.64 10.19 20.26
N ASN A 103 -16.22 9.31 21.17
CA ASN A 103 -16.92 8.06 21.54
C ASN A 103 -17.27 7.19 20.32
N PHE A 104 -16.34 7.05 19.37
CA PHE A 104 -16.56 6.17 18.23
C PHE A 104 -16.62 4.70 18.64
N PRO A 105 -17.48 3.89 17.99
CA PRO A 105 -17.48 2.45 18.17
C PRO A 105 -16.10 1.86 17.87
N GLU A 106 -15.75 0.76 18.56
CA GLU A 106 -14.49 0.07 18.34
C GLU A 106 -14.36 -0.42 16.89
N GLU A 107 -15.46 -0.79 16.22
CA GLU A 107 -15.40 -1.25 14.83
C GLU A 107 -14.99 -0.14 13.87
N VAL A 108 -15.57 1.05 14.04
CA VAL A 108 -15.27 2.23 13.23
C VAL A 108 -13.85 2.70 13.51
N THR A 109 -13.46 2.72 14.78
CA THR A 109 -12.11 3.09 15.20
C THR A 109 -11.08 2.12 14.63
N GLY A 110 -11.31 0.81 14.75
CA GLY A 110 -10.44 -0.22 14.19
C GLY A 110 -10.27 -0.08 12.68
N ALA A 111 -11.38 0.10 11.95
CA ALA A 111 -11.33 0.30 10.50
C ALA A 111 -10.55 1.56 10.11
N TRP A 112 -10.73 2.65 10.86
CA TRP A 112 -10.02 3.91 10.63
C TRP A 112 -8.51 3.79 10.91
N LEU A 113 -8.13 3.17 12.02
CA LEU A 113 -6.72 2.92 12.38
C LEU A 113 -6.02 2.05 11.34
N GLY A 114 -6.63 0.92 10.97
CA GLY A 114 -6.09 0.00 9.97
C GLY A 114 -6.02 0.61 8.57
N GLY A 115 -6.95 1.50 8.23
CA GLY A 115 -6.98 2.16 6.93
C GLY A 115 -5.98 3.31 6.78
N SER A 116 -5.63 4.00 7.87
CA SER A 116 -4.89 5.27 7.82
C SER A 116 -3.45 5.17 8.27
N ILE A 117 -3.12 4.26 9.20
CA ILE A 117 -1.76 4.15 9.72
C ILE A 117 -0.95 3.26 8.79
N ASP A 118 0.11 3.82 8.18
CA ASP A 118 0.91 3.17 7.14
C ASP A 118 2.01 2.22 7.64
N THR A 119 1.87 1.70 8.87
CA THR A 119 2.76 0.66 9.37
C THR A 119 1.99 -0.36 10.20
N SER A 120 2.19 -1.65 9.92
CA SER A 120 1.49 -2.72 10.64
C SER A 120 1.77 -2.69 12.13
N GLY A 121 3.02 -2.39 12.54
CA GLY A 121 3.40 -2.29 13.94
C GLY A 121 2.64 -1.20 14.69
N ALA A 122 2.52 0.00 14.11
CA ALA A 122 1.78 1.09 14.74
C ALA A 122 0.27 0.85 14.73
N VAL A 123 -0.29 0.21 13.69
CA VAL A 123 -1.71 -0.20 13.66
C VAL A 123 -2.04 -1.14 14.81
N VAL A 124 -1.23 -2.21 14.98
CA VAL A 124 -1.42 -3.19 16.05
C VAL A 124 -1.32 -2.51 17.40
N ALA A 125 -0.28 -1.71 17.62
CA ALA A 125 -0.08 -1.04 18.90
C ALA A 125 -1.20 -0.02 19.20
N SER A 126 -1.64 0.75 18.20
CA SER A 126 -2.77 1.68 18.30
C SER A 126 -4.10 0.96 18.56
N GLY A 127 -4.34 -0.20 17.94
CA GLY A 127 -5.53 -1.00 18.15
C GLY A 127 -5.60 -1.56 19.57
N THR A 128 -4.47 -2.03 20.11
CA THR A 128 -4.35 -2.49 21.50
C THR A 128 -4.67 -1.38 22.51
N LEU A 129 -4.38 -0.11 22.19
CA LEU A 129 -4.72 1.03 23.05
C LEU A 129 -6.24 1.31 23.12
N VAL A 130 -7.01 0.84 22.13
CA VAL A 130 -8.46 1.05 22.05
C VAL A 130 -9.22 -0.13 22.66
N GLY A 131 -8.94 -1.36 22.21
CA GLY A 131 -9.66 -2.56 22.66
C GLY A 131 -9.44 -3.76 21.73
N GLU A 132 -9.89 -4.94 22.17
CA GLU A 132 -9.72 -6.20 21.40
C GLU A 132 -10.46 -6.17 20.06
N THR A 133 -11.64 -5.57 20.00
CA THR A 133 -12.44 -5.49 18.77
C THR A 133 -11.79 -4.55 17.78
N ALA A 134 -11.34 -3.39 18.24
CA ALA A 134 -10.59 -2.44 17.43
C ALA A 134 -9.29 -3.03 16.89
N LEU A 135 -8.52 -3.75 17.72
CA LEU A 135 -7.30 -4.45 17.31
C LEU A 135 -7.57 -5.49 16.22
N LYS A 136 -8.59 -6.34 16.41
CA LYS A 136 -8.94 -7.37 15.44
C LYS A 136 -9.31 -6.75 14.09
N ILE A 137 -10.14 -5.72 14.10
CA ILE A 137 -10.63 -5.07 12.88
C ILE A 137 -9.51 -4.29 12.20
N SER A 138 -8.72 -3.51 12.93
CA SER A 138 -7.61 -2.74 12.36
C SER A 138 -6.57 -3.63 11.71
N THR A 139 -6.28 -4.78 12.35
CA THR A 139 -5.38 -5.80 11.83
C THR A 139 -5.93 -6.42 10.55
N ILE A 140 -7.21 -6.82 10.54
CA ILE A 140 -7.86 -7.39 9.34
C ILE A 140 -7.82 -6.39 8.18
N VAL A 141 -8.17 -5.13 8.41
CA VAL A 141 -8.14 -4.07 7.39
C VAL A 141 -6.72 -3.87 6.85
N LYS A 142 -5.72 -3.77 7.73
CA LYS A 142 -4.33 -3.54 7.29
C LYS A 142 -3.75 -4.72 6.53
N PHE A 143 -3.99 -5.95 7.00
CA PHE A 143 -3.54 -7.14 6.28
C PHE A 143 -4.27 -7.34 4.97
N SER A 144 -5.56 -6.99 4.89
CA SER A 144 -6.29 -6.99 3.62
C SER A 144 -5.60 -6.08 2.58
N GLN A 145 -5.18 -4.87 2.97
CA GLN A 145 -4.38 -3.99 2.10
C GLN A 145 -3.04 -4.61 1.69
N ASN A 146 -2.35 -5.31 2.60
CA ASN A 146 -1.08 -5.97 2.29
C ASN A 146 -1.24 -7.13 1.30
N VAL A 147 -2.33 -7.89 1.35
CA VAL A 147 -2.60 -8.95 0.35
C VAL A 147 -2.82 -8.33 -1.04
N LEU A 148 -3.46 -7.17 -1.10
CA LEU A 148 -3.69 -6.43 -2.34
C LEU A 148 -2.42 -5.81 -2.92
N LEU A 149 -1.41 -5.56 -2.07
CA LEU A 149 -0.12 -5.01 -2.49
C LEU A 149 0.61 -5.89 -3.49
N GLY A 150 0.55 -7.22 -3.36
CA GLY A 150 1.21 -8.12 -4.31
C GLY A 150 0.69 -7.94 -5.75
N LEU A 151 -0.62 -7.73 -5.88
CA LEU A 151 -1.29 -7.49 -7.15
C LEU A 151 -1.02 -6.07 -7.69
N ALA A 152 -1.04 -5.07 -6.80
CA ALA A 152 -0.73 -3.68 -7.15
C ALA A 152 0.74 -3.49 -7.58
N ALA A 153 1.69 -4.08 -6.86
CA ALA A 153 3.12 -4.02 -7.18
C ALA A 153 3.43 -4.66 -8.55
N PHE A 154 2.79 -5.79 -8.87
CA PHE A 154 2.89 -6.43 -10.18
C PHE A 154 2.37 -5.51 -11.30
N ALA A 155 1.21 -4.86 -11.10
CA ALA A 155 0.63 -3.94 -12.06
C ALA A 155 1.49 -2.66 -12.26
N ILE A 156 2.02 -2.09 -11.19
CA ILE A 156 2.92 -0.91 -11.26
C ILE A 156 4.21 -1.26 -12.00
N SER A 157 4.79 -2.44 -11.76
CA SER A 157 5.98 -2.91 -12.47
C SER A 157 5.73 -3.02 -13.98
N LEU A 158 4.59 -3.59 -14.39
CA LEU A 158 4.18 -3.65 -15.79
C LEU A 158 3.97 -2.25 -16.40
N TYR A 159 3.29 -1.36 -15.69
CA TYR A 159 3.03 0.01 -16.15
C TYR A 159 4.34 0.81 -16.33
N TRP A 160 5.27 0.73 -15.38
CA TRP A 160 6.54 1.45 -15.46
C TRP A 160 7.38 1.00 -16.66
N ILE A 161 7.44 -0.31 -16.91
CA ILE A 161 8.13 -0.89 -18.07
C ILE A 161 7.50 -0.41 -19.38
N TYR A 162 6.17 -0.31 -19.44
CA TYR A 162 5.45 0.12 -20.65
C TYR A 162 5.55 1.63 -20.91
N THR A 163 5.66 2.44 -19.86
CA THR A 163 5.62 3.91 -19.95
C THR A 163 7.03 4.52 -20.09
N GLN A 164 8.09 3.86 -19.60
CA GLN A 164 9.49 4.31 -19.75
C GLN A 164 10.20 3.77 -21.01
N ASN A 165 9.48 3.57 -22.12
CA ASN A 165 10.08 3.27 -23.42
C ASN A 165 10.78 4.50 -24.06
N THR A 166 11.28 5.46 -23.26
CA THR A 166 11.90 6.72 -23.72
C THR A 166 13.09 7.13 -22.85
N SER A 167 13.92 6.17 -22.44
CA SER A 167 15.30 6.46 -22.06
C SER A 167 16.21 5.68 -23.01
N ALA A 168 16.96 6.42 -23.82
CA ALA A 168 17.67 5.98 -25.03
C ALA A 168 18.80 4.94 -24.82
N GLU A 169 18.90 4.31 -23.65
CA GLU A 169 19.80 3.17 -23.40
C GLU A 169 19.09 1.80 -23.45
N THR A 170 17.77 1.76 -23.61
CA THR A 170 16.98 0.51 -23.62
C THR A 170 16.35 0.17 -24.97
N ALA A 171 16.89 0.70 -26.07
CA ALA A 171 16.36 0.48 -27.42
C ALA A 171 16.45 -0.99 -27.90
N ASP A 172 17.23 -1.85 -27.23
CA ASP A 172 17.40 -3.26 -27.62
C ASP A 172 16.72 -4.29 -26.71
N ALA A 173 16.10 -3.88 -25.59
CA ALA A 173 15.50 -4.85 -24.68
C ALA A 173 13.97 -4.84 -24.79
N LYS A 174 13.45 -5.69 -25.67
CA LYS A 174 12.03 -6.10 -25.65
C LYS A 174 11.63 -6.47 -24.20
N PRO A 175 10.41 -6.11 -23.74
CA PRO A 175 9.95 -6.42 -22.39
C PRO A 175 9.87 -7.95 -22.22
N THR A 176 10.97 -8.53 -21.76
CA THR A 176 11.15 -9.96 -21.60
C THR A 176 10.86 -10.31 -20.15
N LEU A 177 10.20 -11.46 -19.91
CA LEU A 177 9.87 -11.97 -18.57
C LEU A 177 11.03 -11.91 -17.57
N GLY A 178 12.28 -12.03 -18.03
CA GLY A 178 13.48 -11.90 -17.19
C GLY A 178 13.66 -10.51 -16.54
N ILE A 179 13.34 -9.42 -17.26
CA ILE A 179 13.47 -8.05 -16.73
C ILE A 179 12.39 -7.79 -15.67
N ILE A 180 11.18 -8.32 -15.89
CA ILE A 180 10.08 -8.27 -14.91
C ILE A 180 10.49 -9.03 -13.64
N TRP A 181 11.10 -10.21 -13.80
CA TRP A 181 11.56 -11.04 -12.68
C TRP A 181 12.73 -10.42 -11.90
N GLU A 182 13.66 -9.72 -12.57
CA GLU A 182 14.74 -9.00 -11.88
C GLU A 182 14.24 -7.79 -11.08
N ARG A 183 13.26 -7.06 -11.60
CA ARG A 183 12.71 -5.86 -10.95
C ARG A 183 11.65 -6.17 -9.91
N PHE A 184 11.07 -7.37 -9.93
CA PHE A 184 10.04 -7.75 -8.97
C PHE A 184 10.65 -7.85 -7.56
N PRO A 185 10.02 -7.23 -6.53
CA PRO A 185 10.52 -7.33 -5.17
C PRO A 185 10.34 -8.76 -4.65
N LYS A 186 11.45 -9.51 -4.58
CA LYS A 186 11.46 -10.95 -4.28
C LYS A 186 10.91 -11.32 -2.90
N PHE A 187 10.82 -10.36 -1.97
CA PHE A 187 10.22 -10.56 -0.63
C PHE A 187 8.69 -10.61 -0.63
N VAL A 188 8.05 -10.31 -1.77
CA VAL A 188 6.58 -10.39 -1.95
C VAL A 188 6.12 -11.82 -2.24
N ILE A 189 7.03 -12.71 -2.65
CA ILE A 189 6.83 -14.17 -2.78
C ILE A 189 7.03 -14.82 -1.41
#